data_AF-A0A2U2C485-F1
#
_entry.id   AF-A0A2U2C485-F1
#
_cell.length_a   1.000
_cell.length_b   1.000
_cell.length_c   1.000
_cell.angle_alpha   90.00
_cell.angle_beta   90.00
_cell.angle_gamma   90.00
#
_symmetry.space_group_name_H-M   'P 1'
#
loop_
_entity.id
_entity.type
_entity.pdbx_description
1 polymer ?
#
loop_
_entity_poly.entity_id
_entity_poly.type
_entity_poly.pdbx_seq_one_letter_code
_entity_poly.pdbx_strand_id
1 'polypeptide(L)'
;MTDDDAITIAINDVSYPILCGFCEAPIARRAEPDADREEVGCVLCGNWANAQEAGQLAVEFAKADAQLQLNRLARDATKSSSLLTFSGDTEHDRAHRFIVHFNI
;
A
#
# COMPACT_ATOMS: atom_id res chain seq x y z
N MET A 1 -3.00 17.86 -13.49
CA MET A 1 -1.87 17.02 -13.04
C MET A 1 -1.94 15.77 -13.88
N THR A 2 -1.01 15.63 -14.81
CA THR A 2 -0.85 14.42 -15.63
C THR A 2 -0.37 13.28 -14.73
N ASP A 3 -0.91 12.07 -14.90
CA ASP A 3 -0.59 10.87 -14.12
C ASP A 3 0.89 10.44 -14.19
N ASP A 4 1.70 11.07 -15.05
CA ASP A 4 3.11 10.73 -15.29
C ASP A 4 4.05 10.99 -14.11
N ASP A 5 3.63 11.76 -13.09
CA ASP A 5 4.45 12.08 -11.92
C ASP A 5 4.14 11.20 -10.68
N ALA A 6 3.19 10.28 -10.78
CA ALA A 6 2.82 9.43 -9.65
C ALA A 6 3.96 8.46 -9.31
N ILE A 7 4.33 8.41 -8.02
CA ILE A 7 5.27 7.37 -7.54
C ILE A 7 4.53 6.05 -7.49
N THR A 8 5.01 5.08 -8.26
CA THR A 8 4.39 3.76 -8.41
C THR A 8 5.29 2.64 -7.92
N ILE A 9 4.67 1.48 -7.70
CA ILE A 9 5.36 0.20 -7.54
C ILE A 9 4.86 -0.78 -8.59
N ALA A 10 5.77 -1.54 -9.19
CA ALA A 10 5.44 -2.63 -10.09
C ALA A 10 5.20 -3.94 -9.31
N ILE A 11 4.03 -4.53 -9.48
CA ILE A 11 3.66 -5.84 -8.93
C ILE A 11 3.14 -6.68 -10.10
N ASN A 12 3.83 -7.79 -10.41
CA ASN A 12 3.51 -8.65 -11.57
C ASN A 12 3.36 -7.85 -12.88
N ASP A 13 4.33 -6.97 -13.17
CA ASP A 13 4.37 -6.09 -14.33
C ASP A 13 3.24 -5.03 -14.42
N VAL A 14 2.38 -4.93 -13.40
CA VAL A 14 1.37 -3.88 -13.30
C VAL A 14 1.85 -2.79 -12.34
N SER A 15 1.80 -1.53 -12.79
CA SER A 15 2.18 -0.38 -11.97
C SER A 15 1.00 0.12 -11.15
N TYR A 16 1.18 0.19 -9.84
CA TYR A 16 0.19 0.71 -8.89
C TYR A 16 0.72 1.95 -8.17
N PRO A 17 -0.09 3.00 -8.00
CA PRO A 17 0.38 4.20 -7.30
C PRO A 17 0.49 3.94 -5.80
N ILE A 18 1.54 4.52 -5.22
CA ILE A 18 1.76 4.54 -3.77
C ILE A 18 1.08 5.78 -3.21
N LEU A 19 0.28 5.58 -2.15
CA LEU A 19 -0.41 6.64 -1.43
C LEU A 19 0.12 6.76 0.00
N CYS A 20 -0.16 7.91 0.60
CA CYS A 20 0.06 8.12 2.02
C CYS A 20 -0.91 7.28 2.84
N GLY A 21 -0.42 6.43 3.75
CA GLY A 21 -1.30 5.60 4.56
C GLY A 21 -2.07 6.34 5.66
N PHE A 22 -1.80 7.64 5.87
CA PHE A 22 -2.52 8.47 6.86
C PHE A 22 -3.69 9.27 6.28
N CYS A 23 -3.55 9.75 5.04
CA CYS A 23 -4.52 10.66 4.42
C CYS A 23 -4.91 10.24 2.99
N GLU A 24 -4.38 9.12 2.52
CA GLU A 24 -4.66 8.51 1.21
C GLU A 24 -4.32 9.40 0.00
N ALA A 25 -3.67 10.54 0.23
CA ALA A 25 -3.21 11.40 -0.84
C ALA A 25 -1.99 10.79 -1.57
N PRO A 26 -1.82 11.07 -2.88
CA PRO A 26 -0.63 10.68 -3.62
C PRO A 26 0.65 11.20 -2.96
N ILE A 27 1.71 10.40 -3.02
CA ILE A 27 3.05 10.84 -2.61
C ILE A 27 3.79 11.47 -3.78
N ALA A 28 4.72 12.38 -3.49
CA ALA A 28 5.55 13.07 -4.46
C ALA A 28 7.03 13.01 -4.07
N ARG A 29 7.92 13.30 -5.02
CA ARG A 29 9.33 13.54 -4.72
C ARG A 29 9.47 14.88 -4.00
N ARG A 30 10.35 14.94 -3.00
CA ARG A 30 10.71 16.21 -2.37
C ARG A 30 11.63 16.99 -3.31
N ALA A 31 11.19 18.15 -3.77
CA ALA A 31 12.01 19.06 -4.55
C ALA A 31 12.89 19.90 -3.61
N GLU A 32 14.08 19.41 -3.27
CA GLU A 32 15.10 20.20 -2.56
C GLU A 32 16.36 20.36 -3.43
N PRO A 33 16.94 21.57 -3.50
CA PRO A 33 18.05 21.90 -4.40
C PRO A 33 19.41 21.30 -4.03
N ASP A 34 19.57 20.71 -2.83
CA ASP A 34 20.84 20.18 -2.31
C ASP A 34 20.73 18.73 -1.79
N ALA A 35 19.68 17.99 -2.14
CA ALA A 35 19.41 16.71 -1.50
C ALA A 35 20.17 15.56 -2.19
N ASP A 36 21.33 15.18 -1.63
CA ASP A 36 21.99 13.88 -1.83
C ASP A 36 21.10 12.67 -1.42
N ARG A 37 19.86 12.91 -1.00
CA ARG A 37 18.89 11.92 -0.55
C ARG A 37 17.56 12.13 -1.28
N GLU A 38 17.24 11.23 -2.19
CA GLU A 38 15.92 11.18 -2.83
C GLU A 38 14.84 10.81 -1.80
N GLU A 39 14.18 11.83 -1.25
CA GLU A 39 13.01 11.66 -0.38
C GLU A 39 11.72 11.67 -1.20
N VAL A 40 10.79 10.80 -0.79
CA VAL A 40 9.43 10.71 -1.32
C VAL A 40 8.45 10.74 -0.16
N GLY A 41 7.27 11.32 -0.37
CA GLY A 41 6.33 11.45 0.72
C GLY A 41 5.11 12.27 0.41
N CYS A 42 4.24 12.37 1.41
CA CYS A 42 3.01 13.14 1.31
C CYS A 42 3.26 14.60 1.62
N VAL A 43 2.97 15.47 0.66
CA VAL A 43 3.06 16.93 0.82
C VAL A 43 2.03 17.43 1.84
N LEU A 44 0.85 16.80 1.92
CA LEU A 44 -0.25 17.28 2.75
C LEU A 44 -0.02 17.09 4.25
N CYS A 45 0.50 15.92 4.65
CA CYS A 45 0.69 15.58 6.07
C CYS A 45 2.16 15.51 6.49
N GLY A 46 3.10 15.80 5.59
CA GLY A 46 4.53 15.78 5.88
C GLY A 46 5.10 14.38 6.14
N ASN A 47 4.43 13.34 5.68
CA ASN A 47 4.90 11.96 5.81
C ASN A 47 5.99 11.67 4.77
N TRP A 48 7.24 11.97 5.10
CA TRP A 48 8.41 11.82 4.23
C TRP A 48 9.28 10.63 4.63
N ALA A 49 9.78 9.91 3.65
CA ALA A 49 10.75 8.83 3.80
C ALA A 49 11.71 8.83 2.62
N ASN A 50 12.80 8.07 2.69
CA ASN A 50 13.58 7.81 1.47
C ASN A 50 12.81 6.87 0.54
N ALA A 51 13.12 6.92 -0.77
CA ALA A 51 12.42 6.12 -1.77
C ALA A 51 12.43 4.61 -1.49
N GLN A 52 13.55 4.07 -0.98
CA GLN A 52 13.68 2.65 -0.66
C GLN A 52 12.75 2.22 0.49
N GLU A 53 12.71 3.00 1.56
CA GLU A 53 11.84 2.77 2.71
C GLU A 53 10.37 2.85 2.33
N ALA A 54 9.98 3.89 1.58
CA ALA A 54 8.60 4.03 1.10
C ALA A 54 8.17 2.84 0.23
N GLY A 55 9.05 2.39 -0.66
CA GLY A 55 8.81 1.19 -1.48
C GLY A 55 8.68 -0.09 -0.65
N GLN A 56 9.56 -0.30 0.33
CA GLN A 56 9.50 -1.46 1.22
C GLN A 56 8.18 -1.50 2.01
N LEU A 57 7.78 -0.38 2.59
CA LEU A 57 6.54 -0.27 3.36
C LEU A 57 5.30 -0.48 2.48
N ALA A 58 5.32 0.02 1.24
CA ALA A 58 4.27 -0.22 0.27
C ALA A 58 4.17 -1.71 -0.14
N VAL A 59 5.30 -2.41 -0.33
CA VAL A 59 5.32 -3.87 -0.57
C VAL A 59 4.76 -4.64 0.62
N GLU A 60 5.12 -4.26 1.84
CA GLU A 60 4.59 -4.90 3.06
C GLU A 60 3.08 -4.75 3.16
N PHE A 61 2.55 -3.56 2.88
CA PHE A 61 1.12 -3.34 2.77
C PHE A 61 0.49 -4.23 1.69
N ALA A 62 1.05 -4.26 0.48
CA ALA A 62 0.53 -5.07 -0.63
C ALA A 62 0.44 -6.56 -0.28
N LYS A 63 1.46 -7.10 0.41
CA LYS A 63 1.46 -8.49 0.88
C LYS A 63 0.39 -8.73 1.95
N ALA A 64 0.26 -7.83 2.91
CA ALA A 64 -0.75 -7.92 3.95
C ALA A 64 -2.16 -7.87 3.35
N ASP A 65 -2.40 -6.98 2.38
CA ASP A 65 -3.68 -6.86 1.70
C ASP A 65 -4.04 -8.12 0.89
N ALA A 66 -3.08 -8.66 0.13
CA ALA A 66 -3.27 -9.90 -0.60
C ALA A 66 -3.63 -11.08 0.35
N GLN A 67 -2.93 -11.22 1.46
CA GLN A 67 -3.21 -12.26 2.45
C GLN A 67 -4.63 -12.12 3.03
N LEU A 68 -5.04 -10.89 3.28
CA LEU A 68 -6.33 -10.57 3.85
C LEU A 68 -7.48 -10.80 2.87
N GLN A 69 -7.28 -10.52 1.58
CA GLN A 69 -8.22 -10.90 0.52
C GLN A 69 -8.37 -12.44 0.43
N LEU A 70 -7.26 -13.18 0.46
CA LEU A 70 -7.29 -14.65 0.48
C LEU A 70 -8.04 -15.19 1.71
N ASN A 71 -7.80 -14.60 2.88
CA ASN A 71 -8.49 -14.95 4.12
C ASN A 71 -10.00 -14.68 4.04
N ARG A 72 -10.42 -13.55 3.43
CA ARG A 72 -11.84 -13.24 3.21
C ARG A 72 -12.50 -14.25 2.28
N LEU A 73 -11.84 -14.62 1.18
CA LEU A 73 -12.33 -15.65 0.25
C LEU A 73 -12.46 -17.01 0.95
N ALA A 74 -11.46 -17.40 1.73
CA ALA A 74 -11.50 -18.65 2.50
C ALA A 74 -12.65 -18.63 3.53
N ARG A 75 -12.82 -17.52 4.27
CA ARG A 75 -13.94 -17.34 5.21
C ARG A 75 -15.28 -17.51 4.51
N ASP A 76 -15.48 -16.85 3.37
CA ASP A 76 -16.77 -16.91 2.67
C ASP A 76 -17.02 -18.30 2.06
N ALA A 77 -15.98 -19.02 1.62
CA ALA A 77 -16.10 -20.43 1.26
C ALA A 77 -16.52 -21.30 2.46
N THR A 78 -15.96 -21.08 3.65
CA THR A 78 -16.35 -21.85 4.85
C THR A 78 -17.76 -21.55 5.33
N LYS A 79 -18.28 -20.31 5.18
CA LYS A 79 -19.67 -19.98 5.51
C LYS A 79 -20.70 -20.83 4.75
N SER A 80 -20.33 -21.32 3.56
CA SER A 80 -21.19 -22.21 2.77
C SER A 80 -21.22 -23.66 3.26
N SER A 81 -20.38 -24.02 4.24
CA SER A 81 -20.24 -25.37 4.79
C SER A 81 -20.47 -25.38 6.31
N SER A 82 -21.44 -26.16 6.77
CA SER A 82 -21.73 -26.33 8.22
C SER A 82 -20.64 -27.10 8.99
N LEU A 83 -19.63 -27.65 8.29
CA LEU A 83 -18.58 -28.49 8.86
C LEU A 83 -17.21 -27.81 8.92
N LEU A 84 -17.07 -26.60 8.37
CA LEU A 84 -15.78 -25.91 8.29
C LEU A 84 -15.82 -24.60 9.08
N THR A 85 -14.84 -24.40 9.94
CA THR A 85 -14.62 -23.16 10.68
C THR A 85 -13.35 -22.49 10.19
N PHE A 86 -13.42 -21.21 9.85
CA PHE A 86 -12.28 -20.40 9.44
C PHE A 86 -11.61 -19.74 10.64
N SER A 87 -10.27 -19.74 10.68
CA SER A 87 -9.46 -18.97 11.63
C SER A 87 -8.37 -18.20 10.88
N GLY A 88 -8.42 -16.87 10.93
CA GLY A 88 -7.45 -15.98 10.31
C GLY A 88 -7.97 -14.54 10.30
N ASP A 89 -7.07 -13.57 10.13
CA ASP A 89 -7.44 -12.16 10.13
C ASP A 89 -8.10 -11.77 8.81
N THR A 90 -9.22 -11.05 8.89
CA THR A 90 -9.93 -10.53 7.70
C THR A 90 -9.97 -9.01 7.63
N GLU A 91 -9.31 -8.33 8.57
CA GLU A 91 -9.25 -6.88 8.70
C GLU A 91 -7.79 -6.45 8.93
N HIS A 92 -7.46 -5.25 8.44
CA HIS A 92 -6.13 -4.68 8.57
C HIS A 92 -6.07 -3.96 9.92
N ASP A 93 -5.45 -4.59 10.91
CA ASP A 93 -5.34 -4.01 12.25
C ASP A 93 -4.09 -3.12 12.41
N ARG A 94 -3.24 -3.07 11.38
CA ARG A 94 -1.98 -2.31 11.38
C ARG A 94 -2.12 -1.03 10.58
N ALA A 95 -1.74 0.09 11.19
CA ALA A 95 -1.54 1.34 10.47
C ALA A 95 -0.29 1.22 9.59
N HIS A 96 -0.49 1.26 8.27
CA HIS A 96 0.60 1.30 7.30
C HIS A 96 0.92 2.75 6.96
N ARG A 97 2.21 3.10 6.91
CA ARG A 97 2.67 4.47 6.65
C ARG A 97 2.55 4.85 5.17
N PHE A 98 2.69 3.87 4.28
CA PHE A 98 2.49 3.97 2.84
C PHE A 98 1.65 2.78 2.39
N ILE A 99 0.72 3.02 1.47
CA ILE A 99 -0.21 2.00 0.96
C ILE A 99 -0.17 1.97 -0.57
N VAL A 100 -0.68 0.89 -1.15
CA VAL A 100 -0.80 0.71 -2.59
C VAL A 100 -2.26 0.82 -2.97
N HIS A 101 -2.59 1.69 -3.92
CA HIS A 101 -3.95 1.76 -4.45
C HIS A 101 -4.12 0.69 -5.52
N PHE A 102 -4.78 -0.41 -5.15
CA PHE A 102 -5.24 -1.39 -6.13
C PHE A 102 -6.52 -0.87 -6.78
N ASN A 103 -6.46 -0.44 -8.04
CA ASN A 103 -7.65 -0.19 -8.85
C ASN A 103 -8.30 -1.55 -9.15
N ILE A 104 -9.21 -2.01 -8.28
CA ILE A 104 -9.99 -3.25 -8.45
C ILE A 104 -11.43 -2.89 -8.77
#